data_AF-A0A1Q1FIV2-F1
#
_entry.id   AF-A0A1Q1FIV2-F1
#
_cell.length_a   1.000
_cell.length_b   1.000
_cell.length_c   1.000
_cell.angle_alpha   90.00
_cell.angle_beta   90.00
_cell.angle_gamma   90.00
#
_symmetry.space_group_name_H-M   'P 1'
#
loop_
_entity.id
_entity.type
_entity.pdbx_description
1 polymer ?
#
loop_
_entity_poly.entity_id
_entity_poly.type
_entity_poly.pdbx_seq_one_letter_code
_entity_poly.pdbx_strand_id
1 'polypeptide(L)'
;MRIENSFIPVRGVGETTERRLWEAGVTHWDEFDGSVVGDTTADRIQSFIDTARDRLADGDARYFGEQFPSGEQWRIYENFRSDACFFDIETTGLSQERDEVTTVSFHRDGETTTLVRGDDLTIDALRAQFEDAAMLVTFNGKRFDVPFLETSFDLSLDHPHLDLMYPCKQLGLTGGLKRIEGEVGVERDRPDITGEDAVRLWKEHQRGRDGALETLISYNREDAVNLRTLTDTVADRLHDDVFAPVAER
;
A
#
# COMPACT_ATOMS: atom_id res chain seq x y z
N MET A 1 -2.26 14.87 0.86
CA MET A 1 -3.05 15.20 -0.35
C MET A 1 -4.04 14.08 -0.65
N ARG A 2 -5.05 14.36 -1.46
CA ARG A 2 -6.10 13.42 -1.88
C ARG A 2 -6.21 13.35 -3.39
N ILE A 3 -7.01 12.41 -3.89
CA ILE A 3 -7.30 12.20 -5.31
C ILE A 3 -7.75 13.48 -5.99
N GLU A 4 -8.60 14.26 -5.33
CA GLU A 4 -9.19 15.49 -5.83
C GLU A 4 -8.17 16.63 -6.01
N ASN A 5 -6.96 16.46 -5.44
CA ASN A 5 -5.83 17.36 -5.67
C ASN A 5 -5.01 16.99 -6.90
N SER A 6 -5.27 15.85 -7.54
CA SER A 6 -4.44 15.31 -8.61
C SER A 6 -5.12 15.33 -9.98
N PHE A 7 -4.33 15.69 -10.99
CA PHE A 7 -4.68 15.69 -12.41
C PHE A 7 -3.81 14.71 -13.21
N ILE A 8 -2.78 14.12 -12.59
CA ILE A 8 -1.87 13.13 -13.18
C ILE A 8 -2.55 11.91 -13.86
N PRO A 9 -3.75 11.43 -13.46
CA PRO A 9 -4.39 10.31 -14.16
C PRO A 9 -4.85 10.68 -15.58
N VAL A 10 -4.94 11.97 -15.89
CA VAL A 10 -5.46 12.44 -17.17
C VAL A 10 -4.40 12.31 -18.27
N ARG A 11 -4.75 11.61 -19.35
CA ARG A 11 -3.86 11.44 -20.51
C ARG A 11 -3.38 12.79 -21.06
N GLY A 12 -2.06 13.01 -21.01
CA GLY A 12 -1.41 14.23 -21.46
C GLY A 12 -1.13 15.24 -20.34
N VAL A 13 -1.49 14.91 -19.10
CA VAL A 13 -1.06 15.61 -17.90
C VAL A 13 0.09 14.80 -17.28
N GLY A 14 1.27 15.41 -17.21
CA GLY A 14 2.39 14.90 -16.42
C GLY A 14 2.66 15.83 -15.24
N GLU A 15 3.64 15.50 -14.40
CA GLU A 15 4.00 16.27 -13.19
C GLU A 15 4.19 17.77 -13.49
N THR A 16 4.85 18.11 -14.60
CA THR A 16 5.05 19.52 -15.01
C THR A 16 3.73 20.25 -15.26
N THR A 17 2.78 19.59 -15.93
CA THR A 17 1.47 20.19 -16.25
C THR A 17 0.62 20.30 -14.99
N GLU A 18 0.63 19.27 -14.14
CA GLU A 18 -0.07 19.26 -12.85
C GLU A 18 0.47 20.35 -11.92
N ARG A 19 1.80 20.48 -11.80
CA ARG A 19 2.41 21.55 -11.01
C ARG A 19 2.03 22.94 -11.50
N ARG A 20 1.94 23.14 -12.81
CA ARG A 20 1.48 24.42 -13.39
C ARG A 20 0.02 24.72 -13.04
N LEU A 21 -0.84 23.69 -12.97
CA LEU A 21 -2.24 23.86 -12.50
C LEU A 21 -2.24 24.35 -11.05
N TRP A 22 -1.48 23.67 -10.18
CA TRP A 22 -1.38 24.05 -8.77
C TRP A 22 -0.81 25.46 -8.57
N GLU A 23 0.27 25.83 -9.28
CA GLU A 23 0.86 27.18 -9.22
C GLU A 23 -0.07 28.28 -9.73
N ALA A 24 -1.07 27.93 -10.55
CA ALA A 24 -2.12 28.84 -11.01
C ALA A 24 -3.33 28.90 -10.06
N GLY A 25 -3.26 28.23 -8.90
CA GLY A 25 -4.34 28.18 -7.90
C GLY A 25 -5.39 27.10 -8.17
N VAL A 26 -5.14 26.18 -9.10
CA VAL A 26 -6.01 25.04 -9.39
C VAL A 26 -5.48 23.81 -8.67
N THR A 27 -5.64 23.80 -7.35
CA THR A 27 -5.16 22.79 -6.39
C THR A 27 -6.19 21.72 -6.07
N HIS A 28 -7.45 21.94 -6.45
CA HIS A 28 -8.57 21.03 -6.30
C HIS A 28 -9.39 20.95 -7.59
N TRP A 29 -10.07 19.82 -7.82
CA TRP A 29 -10.97 19.65 -8.97
C TRP A 29 -12.08 20.73 -9.08
N ASP A 30 -12.50 21.31 -7.95
CA ASP A 30 -13.51 22.38 -7.92
C ASP A 30 -13.00 23.72 -8.47
N GLU A 31 -11.68 23.90 -8.52
CA GLU A 31 -11.03 25.14 -8.98
C GLU A 31 -10.72 25.09 -10.47
N PHE A 32 -10.94 23.93 -11.12
CA PHE A 32 -10.61 23.74 -12.52
C PHE A 32 -11.63 24.40 -13.45
N ASP A 33 -11.20 25.43 -14.19
CA ASP A 33 -12.01 26.15 -15.17
C ASP A 33 -11.51 26.03 -16.62
N GLY A 34 -10.46 25.23 -16.84
CA GLY A 34 -9.84 25.00 -18.15
C GLY A 34 -8.84 26.06 -18.62
N SER A 35 -8.74 27.22 -17.96
CA SER A 35 -7.97 28.38 -18.46
C SER A 35 -6.44 28.19 -18.46
N VAL A 36 -5.93 27.26 -17.65
CA VAL A 36 -4.48 27.05 -17.45
C VAL A 36 -3.86 26.16 -18.53
N VAL A 37 -4.65 25.37 -19.26
CA VAL A 37 -4.21 24.39 -20.27
C VAL A 37 -4.84 24.70 -21.63
N GLY A 38 -4.41 24.03 -22.70
CA GLY A 38 -5.07 24.17 -24.00
C GLY A 38 -6.37 23.36 -24.07
N ASP A 39 -7.30 23.79 -24.91
CA ASP A 39 -8.67 23.26 -25.03
C ASP A 39 -8.76 21.72 -24.97
N THR A 40 -7.97 21.02 -25.79
CA THR A 40 -7.97 19.54 -25.81
C THR A 40 -7.60 18.90 -24.46
N THR A 41 -6.67 19.49 -23.71
CA THR A 41 -6.30 19.00 -22.38
C THR A 41 -7.37 19.41 -21.37
N ALA A 42 -7.97 20.60 -21.52
CA ALA A 42 -9.06 21.04 -20.66
C ALA A 42 -10.26 20.10 -20.74
N ASP A 43 -10.70 19.75 -21.95
CA ASP A 43 -11.80 18.82 -22.18
C ASP A 43 -11.56 17.45 -21.54
N ARG A 44 -10.31 16.95 -21.60
CA ARG A 44 -9.93 15.68 -20.98
C ARG A 44 -9.94 15.74 -19.46
N ILE A 45 -9.42 16.83 -18.88
CA ILE A 45 -9.44 17.02 -17.43
C ILE A 45 -10.89 17.10 -16.95
N GLN A 46 -11.74 17.91 -17.60
CA GLN A 46 -13.14 18.02 -17.24
C GLN A 46 -13.86 16.68 -17.33
N SER A 47 -13.68 15.94 -18.43
CA SER A 47 -14.29 14.61 -18.62
C SER A 47 -13.86 13.62 -17.54
N PHE A 48 -12.58 13.68 -17.13
CA PHE A 48 -12.07 12.86 -16.03
C PHE A 48 -12.71 13.26 -14.70
N ILE A 49 -12.73 14.55 -14.36
CA ILE A 49 -13.33 15.06 -13.11
C ILE A 49 -14.80 14.65 -13.01
N ASP A 50 -15.57 14.83 -14.08
CA ASP A 50 -17.00 14.51 -14.11
C ASP A 50 -17.23 13.03 -13.79
N THR A 51 -16.42 12.13 -14.36
CA THR A 51 -16.50 10.68 -14.09
C THR A 51 -15.97 10.34 -12.70
N ALA A 52 -14.84 10.94 -12.33
CA ALA A 52 -14.11 10.61 -11.12
C ALA A 52 -14.85 11.04 -9.85
N ARG A 53 -15.67 12.10 -9.90
CA ARG A 53 -16.54 12.49 -8.78
C ARG A 53 -17.52 11.41 -8.39
N ASP A 54 -18.24 10.85 -9.38
CA ASP A 54 -19.21 9.77 -9.14
C ASP A 54 -18.49 8.53 -8.61
N ARG A 55 -17.35 8.18 -9.22
CA ARG A 55 -16.53 7.03 -8.78
C ARG A 55 -16.01 7.18 -7.36
N LEU A 56 -15.59 8.38 -6.97
CA LEU A 56 -15.12 8.66 -5.63
C LEU A 56 -16.27 8.61 -4.62
N ALA A 57 -17.43 9.15 -4.96
CA ALA A 57 -18.63 9.09 -4.12
C ALA A 57 -19.09 7.64 -3.88
N ASP A 58 -18.93 6.77 -4.88
CA ASP A 58 -19.23 5.34 -4.79
C ASP A 58 -18.13 4.52 -4.09
N GLY A 59 -17.00 5.13 -3.72
CA GLY A 59 -15.86 4.44 -3.10
C GLY A 59 -15.13 3.48 -4.06
N ASP A 60 -15.18 3.71 -5.37
CA ASP A 60 -14.61 2.84 -6.41
C ASP A 60 -13.07 2.96 -6.46
N ALA A 61 -12.39 2.37 -5.47
CA ALA A 61 -10.93 2.37 -5.39
C ALA A 61 -10.27 1.71 -6.59
N ARG A 62 -10.89 0.66 -7.17
CA ARG A 62 -10.39 -0.05 -8.34
C ARG A 62 -10.24 0.89 -9.53
N TYR A 63 -11.25 1.73 -9.80
CA TYR A 63 -11.16 2.76 -10.84
C TYR A 63 -9.90 3.62 -10.67
N PHE A 64 -9.64 4.13 -9.47
CA PHE A 64 -8.46 4.96 -9.23
C PHE A 64 -7.14 4.20 -9.29
N GLY A 65 -7.12 2.94 -8.83
CA GLY A 65 -5.98 2.05 -8.98
C GLY A 65 -5.60 1.83 -10.45
N GLU A 66 -6.59 1.77 -11.35
CA GLU A 66 -6.37 1.64 -12.79
C GLU A 66 -5.98 2.96 -13.48
N GLN A 67 -6.54 4.09 -13.03
CA GLN A 67 -6.29 5.40 -13.65
C GLN A 67 -4.95 6.01 -13.21
N PHE A 68 -4.53 5.84 -11.96
CA PHE A 68 -3.29 6.43 -11.46
C PHE A 68 -2.04 5.67 -11.95
N PRO A 69 -1.00 6.37 -12.42
CA PRO A 69 0.30 5.75 -12.70
C PRO A 69 0.82 4.98 -11.47
N SER A 70 1.55 3.89 -11.70
CA SER A 70 2.01 3.01 -10.61
C SER A 70 2.88 3.71 -9.55
N GLY A 71 3.66 4.73 -9.96
CA GLY A 71 4.45 5.57 -9.04
C GLY A 71 3.65 6.57 -8.22
N GLU A 72 2.38 6.81 -8.60
CA GLU A 72 1.52 7.84 -7.99
C GLU A 72 0.37 7.23 -7.16
N GLN A 73 0.37 5.90 -6.97
CA GLN A 73 -0.65 5.18 -6.18
C GLN A 73 -0.71 5.63 -4.72
N TRP A 74 0.34 6.25 -4.19
CA TRP A 74 0.32 6.83 -2.84
C TRP A 74 -0.70 7.97 -2.71
N ARG A 75 -1.07 8.64 -3.81
CA ARG A 75 -2.00 9.79 -3.81
C ARG A 75 -3.45 9.39 -3.53
N ILE A 76 -3.80 8.12 -3.77
CA ILE A 76 -5.15 7.61 -3.50
C ILE A 76 -5.31 7.09 -2.07
N TYR A 77 -4.19 6.94 -1.33
CA TYR A 77 -4.18 6.36 0.02
C TYR A 77 -5.12 7.10 0.98
N GLU A 78 -5.01 8.42 1.06
CA GLU A 78 -5.78 9.22 2.03
C GLU A 78 -7.30 9.13 1.80
N ASN A 79 -7.75 8.87 0.57
CA ASN A 79 -9.17 8.66 0.26
C ASN A 79 -9.68 7.28 0.70
N PHE A 80 -8.81 6.27 0.77
CA PHE A 80 -9.15 4.88 1.08
C PHE A 80 -8.51 4.36 2.37
N ARG A 81 -7.96 5.26 3.19
CA ARG A 81 -7.15 4.93 4.37
C ARG A 81 -7.89 4.09 5.41
N SER A 82 -9.19 4.32 5.59
CA SER A 82 -10.04 3.55 6.52
C SER A 82 -10.14 2.07 6.12
N ASP A 83 -10.16 1.80 4.82
CA ASP A 83 -10.45 0.49 4.25
C ASP A 83 -9.20 -0.14 3.62
N ALA A 84 -8.03 0.43 3.87
CA ALA A 84 -6.74 -0.10 3.45
C ALA A 84 -6.38 -1.34 4.28
N CYS A 85 -6.05 -2.44 3.59
CA CYS A 85 -5.56 -3.66 4.19
C CYS A 85 -4.04 -3.70 4.10
N PHE A 86 -3.38 -3.49 5.24
CA PHE A 86 -1.94 -3.65 5.38
C PHE A 86 -1.64 -5.12 5.66
N PHE A 87 -0.83 -5.77 4.84
CA PHE A 87 -0.52 -7.17 5.08
C PHE A 87 0.93 -7.52 4.77
N ASP A 88 1.40 -8.57 5.43
CA ASP A 88 2.75 -9.13 5.30
C ASP A 88 2.69 -10.65 5.46
N ILE A 89 3.58 -11.37 4.76
CA ILE A 89 3.65 -12.83 4.81
C ILE A 89 4.97 -13.34 5.41
N GLU A 90 4.90 -14.49 6.07
CA GLU A 90 6.07 -15.31 6.37
C GLU A 90 6.08 -16.55 5.51
N THR A 91 7.29 -17.05 5.23
CA THR A 91 7.51 -18.16 4.31
C THR A 91 8.58 -19.11 4.84
N THR A 92 8.65 -20.32 4.29
CA THR A 92 9.74 -21.26 4.60
C THR A 92 11.05 -20.95 3.86
N GLY A 93 11.03 -19.99 2.94
CA GLY A 93 12.13 -19.60 2.07
C GLY A 93 11.67 -18.64 0.97
N LEU A 94 12.53 -18.33 0.00
CA LEU A 94 12.33 -17.20 -0.94
C LEU A 94 11.74 -17.60 -2.31
N SER A 95 11.40 -18.88 -2.51
CA SER A 95 10.97 -19.41 -3.81
C SER A 95 9.48 -19.78 -3.80
N GLN A 96 8.61 -18.99 -4.41
CA GLN A 96 7.16 -19.29 -4.49
C GLN A 96 6.83 -20.67 -5.11
N GLU A 97 7.73 -21.23 -5.92
CA GLU A 97 7.58 -22.58 -6.52
C GLU A 97 7.96 -23.74 -5.57
N ARG A 98 8.71 -23.48 -4.49
CA ARG A 98 9.33 -24.51 -3.65
C ARG A 98 9.08 -24.33 -2.15
N ASP A 99 8.85 -23.09 -1.75
CA ASP A 99 8.65 -22.67 -0.37
C ASP A 99 7.18 -22.36 -0.14
N GLU A 100 6.77 -22.46 1.12
CA GLU A 100 5.38 -22.35 1.53
C GLU A 100 5.15 -21.10 2.37
N VAL A 101 3.98 -20.46 2.23
CA VAL A 101 3.54 -19.34 3.09
C VAL A 101 3.13 -19.86 4.46
N THR A 102 3.83 -19.52 5.52
CA THR A 102 3.60 -20.05 6.88
C THR A 102 2.56 -19.25 7.65
N THR A 103 2.62 -17.92 7.57
CA THR A 103 1.64 -17.02 8.20
C THR A 103 1.35 -15.86 7.28
N VAL A 104 0.15 -15.28 7.43
CA VAL A 104 -0.22 -14.01 6.79
C VAL A 104 -0.90 -13.15 7.84
N SER A 105 -0.35 -11.96 8.09
CA SER A 105 -0.94 -10.99 9.01
C SER A 105 -1.57 -9.84 8.24
N PHE A 106 -2.77 -9.47 8.65
CA PHE A 106 -3.59 -8.43 8.06
C PHE A 106 -3.90 -7.40 9.16
N HIS A 107 -3.68 -6.12 8.87
CA HIS A 107 -4.10 -5.02 9.71
C HIS A 107 -5.07 -4.14 8.91
N ARG A 108 -6.28 -3.94 9.45
CA ARG A 108 -7.33 -3.10 8.85
C ARG A 108 -8.24 -2.58 9.97
N ASP A 109 -8.62 -1.32 9.92
CA ASP A 109 -9.50 -0.67 10.90
C ASP A 109 -9.10 -0.89 12.38
N GLY A 110 -7.79 -0.83 12.65
CA GLY A 110 -7.25 -0.99 14.01
C GLY A 110 -7.17 -2.44 14.52
N GLU A 111 -7.77 -3.39 13.81
CA GLU A 111 -7.72 -4.82 14.13
C GLU A 111 -6.60 -5.50 13.34
N THR A 112 -5.96 -6.48 13.97
CA THR A 112 -4.96 -7.33 13.30
C THR A 112 -5.34 -8.79 13.42
N THR A 113 -5.43 -9.48 12.29
CA THR A 113 -5.69 -10.93 12.19
C THR A 113 -4.47 -11.63 11.60
N THR A 114 -4.14 -12.83 12.09
CA THR A 114 -3.06 -13.64 11.53
C THR A 114 -3.60 -15.01 11.19
N LEU A 115 -3.46 -15.41 9.93
CA LEU A 115 -3.76 -16.75 9.48
C LEU A 115 -2.49 -17.60 9.50
N VAL A 116 -2.60 -18.86 9.91
CA VAL A 116 -1.49 -19.80 10.12
C VAL A 116 -1.67 -21.06 9.30
N ARG A 117 -0.60 -21.47 8.59
CA ARG A 117 -0.57 -22.71 7.80
C ARG A 117 -0.87 -23.93 8.68
N GLY A 118 -1.79 -24.77 8.22
CA GLY A 118 -2.18 -25.99 8.92
C GLY A 118 -3.21 -25.76 10.03
N ASP A 119 -3.64 -24.51 10.25
CA ASP A 119 -4.73 -24.16 11.15
C ASP A 119 -5.88 -23.52 10.35
N ASP A 120 -5.80 -22.22 10.07
CA ASP A 120 -6.87 -21.42 9.45
C ASP A 120 -6.45 -20.73 8.13
N LEU A 121 -5.17 -20.79 7.75
CA LEU A 121 -4.69 -20.26 6.46
C LEU A 121 -5.20 -21.10 5.28
N THR A 122 -6.37 -20.72 4.80
CA THR A 122 -7.08 -21.32 3.68
C THR A 122 -7.38 -20.26 2.62
N ILE A 123 -7.61 -20.69 1.38
CA ILE A 123 -8.00 -19.78 0.29
C ILE A 123 -9.26 -18.95 0.63
N ASP A 124 -10.24 -19.56 1.31
CA ASP A 124 -11.48 -18.88 1.67
C ASP A 124 -11.25 -17.86 2.79
N ALA A 125 -10.41 -18.17 3.77
CA ALA A 125 -10.00 -17.22 4.80
C ALA A 125 -9.21 -16.04 4.20
N LEU A 126 -8.30 -16.29 3.25
CA LEU A 126 -7.60 -15.25 2.52
C LEU A 126 -8.56 -14.33 1.76
N ARG A 127 -9.49 -14.92 0.99
CA ARG A 127 -10.51 -14.15 0.26
C ARG A 127 -11.33 -13.26 1.19
N ALA A 128 -11.77 -13.80 2.33
CA ALA A 128 -12.53 -13.04 3.31
C ALA A 128 -11.75 -11.85 3.90
N GLN A 129 -10.43 -12.00 4.11
CA GLN A 129 -9.61 -10.88 4.59
C GLN A 129 -9.48 -9.76 3.53
N PHE A 130 -9.36 -10.13 2.25
CA PHE A 130 -9.17 -9.17 1.15
C PHE A 130 -10.47 -8.58 0.59
N GLU A 131 -11.61 -9.25 0.73
CA GLU A 131 -12.89 -8.89 0.06
C GLU A 131 -13.31 -7.43 0.31
N ASP A 132 -13.25 -6.96 1.55
CA ASP A 132 -13.66 -5.60 1.91
C ASP A 132 -12.50 -4.58 1.83
N ALA A 133 -11.32 -4.96 1.31
CA ALA A 133 -10.20 -4.05 1.22
C ALA A 133 -10.35 -3.12 0.01
N ALA A 134 -10.42 -1.80 0.24
CA ALA A 134 -10.40 -0.83 -0.85
C ALA A 134 -9.02 -0.78 -1.54
N MET A 135 -7.96 -1.06 -0.78
CA MET A 135 -6.58 -1.05 -1.24
C MET A 135 -5.75 -2.05 -0.43
N LEU A 136 -4.76 -2.65 -1.09
CA LEU A 136 -3.69 -3.40 -0.45
C LEU A 136 -2.48 -2.52 -0.20
N VAL A 137 -1.86 -2.68 0.96
CA VAL A 137 -0.62 -1.99 1.31
C VAL A 137 0.40 -3.02 1.82
N THR A 138 1.59 -3.02 1.22
CA THR A 138 2.67 -3.96 1.57
C THR A 138 4.03 -3.28 1.46
N PHE A 139 5.10 -3.96 1.90
CA PHE A 139 6.47 -3.56 1.59
C PHE A 139 7.15 -4.61 0.71
N ASN A 140 7.47 -4.27 -0.55
CA ASN A 140 7.99 -5.17 -1.58
C ASN A 140 7.04 -6.33 -1.96
N GLY A 141 5.75 -6.23 -1.59
CA GLY A 141 4.80 -7.30 -1.84
C GLY A 141 4.36 -7.47 -3.28
N LYS A 142 4.53 -6.48 -4.18
CA LYS A 142 4.30 -6.70 -5.62
C LYS A 142 5.26 -7.73 -6.21
N ARG A 143 6.42 -7.89 -5.59
CA ARG A 143 7.49 -8.76 -6.07
C ARG A 143 7.64 -10.05 -5.26
N PHE A 144 7.04 -10.10 -4.07
CA PHE A 144 7.21 -11.19 -3.13
C PHE A 144 5.86 -11.71 -2.64
N ASP A 145 5.18 -10.97 -1.78
CA ASP A 145 3.99 -11.40 -1.05
C ASP A 145 2.85 -11.82 -1.98
N VAL A 146 2.46 -10.97 -2.92
CA VAL A 146 1.36 -11.24 -3.86
C VAL A 146 1.68 -12.46 -4.72
N PRO A 147 2.82 -12.54 -5.44
CA PRO A 147 3.18 -13.75 -6.19
C PRO A 147 3.20 -15.04 -5.36
N PHE A 148 3.63 -14.98 -4.09
CA PHE A 148 3.61 -16.12 -3.17
C PHE A 148 2.18 -16.58 -2.85
N LEU A 149 1.28 -15.64 -2.54
CA LEU A 149 -0.11 -15.95 -2.25
C LEU A 149 -0.84 -16.49 -3.48
N GLU A 150 -0.68 -15.84 -4.63
CA GLU A 150 -1.32 -16.28 -5.88
C GLU A 150 -0.85 -17.69 -6.29
N THR A 151 0.46 -17.97 -6.19
CA THR A 151 1.01 -19.29 -6.51
C THR A 151 0.58 -20.36 -5.50
N SER A 152 0.58 -20.03 -4.20
CA SER A 152 0.29 -21.00 -3.13
C SER A 152 -1.19 -21.34 -3.00
N PHE A 153 -2.08 -20.43 -3.38
CA PHE A 153 -3.51 -20.53 -3.09
C PHE A 153 -4.42 -20.37 -4.31
N ASP A 154 -3.89 -20.28 -5.55
CA ASP A 154 -4.69 -20.02 -6.77
C ASP A 154 -5.66 -18.83 -6.57
N LEU A 155 -5.10 -17.77 -5.98
CA LEU A 155 -5.77 -16.51 -5.66
C LEU A 155 -5.39 -15.46 -6.71
N SER A 156 -6.25 -14.46 -6.91
CA SER A 156 -5.95 -13.28 -7.72
C SER A 156 -6.24 -12.04 -6.87
N LEU A 157 -5.25 -11.16 -6.78
CA LEU A 157 -5.31 -9.94 -5.98
C LEU A 157 -5.30 -8.70 -6.87
N ASP A 158 -6.49 -8.35 -7.39
CA ASP A 158 -6.68 -7.25 -8.36
C ASP A 158 -7.00 -5.88 -7.71
N HIS A 159 -6.76 -5.76 -6.41
CA HIS A 159 -7.01 -4.52 -5.67
C HIS A 159 -5.97 -3.46 -6.05
N PRO A 160 -6.30 -2.15 -5.95
CA PRO A 160 -5.29 -1.11 -5.93
C PRO A 160 -4.21 -1.45 -4.90
N HIS A 161 -2.95 -1.34 -5.30
CA HIS A 161 -1.84 -1.83 -4.48
C HIS A 161 -0.77 -0.75 -4.32
N LEU A 162 -0.65 -0.26 -3.09
CA LEU A 162 0.42 0.60 -2.63
C LEU A 162 1.56 -0.25 -2.06
N ASP A 163 2.60 -0.48 -2.85
CA ASP A 163 3.82 -1.13 -2.38
C ASP A 163 4.81 -0.05 -1.92
N LEU A 164 5.01 0.04 -0.60
CA LEU A 164 5.79 1.08 0.07
C LEU A 164 7.26 1.10 -0.32
N MET A 165 7.80 0.03 -0.91
CA MET A 165 9.18 0.02 -1.40
C MET A 165 9.43 1.18 -2.39
N TYR A 166 8.44 1.49 -3.26
CA TYR A 166 8.61 2.52 -4.30
C TYR A 166 8.47 3.96 -3.75
N PRO A 167 7.41 4.31 -3.00
CA PRO A 167 7.31 5.60 -2.31
C PRO A 167 8.47 5.87 -1.35
N CYS A 168 8.90 4.87 -0.57
CA CYS A 168 10.07 5.01 0.30
C CYS A 168 11.33 5.38 -0.51
N LYS A 169 11.57 4.68 -1.63
CA LYS A 169 12.70 4.95 -2.51
C LYS A 169 12.65 6.37 -3.10
N GLN A 170 11.46 6.89 -3.41
CA GLN A 170 11.28 8.27 -3.88
C GLN A 170 11.74 9.30 -2.83
N LEU A 171 11.49 9.02 -1.55
CA LEU A 171 11.95 9.82 -0.41
C LEU A 171 13.41 9.53 0.00
N GLY A 172 14.14 8.70 -0.75
CA GLY A 172 15.51 8.31 -0.43
C GLY A 172 15.64 7.29 0.71
N LEU A 173 14.53 6.75 1.23
CA LEU A 173 14.51 5.68 2.22
C LEU A 173 14.81 4.34 1.54
N THR A 174 15.93 3.71 1.89
CA THR A 174 16.42 2.51 1.20
C THR A 174 16.84 1.39 2.15
N GLY A 175 16.62 0.14 1.74
CA GLY A 175 16.89 -1.04 2.55
C GLY A 175 15.64 -1.88 2.76
N GLY A 176 15.70 -2.81 3.74
CA GLY A 176 14.52 -3.56 4.17
C GLY A 176 13.62 -2.76 5.11
N LEU A 177 12.38 -3.20 5.28
CA LEU A 177 11.35 -2.57 6.11
C LEU A 177 11.89 -2.13 7.48
N LYS A 178 12.55 -3.06 8.20
CA LYS A 178 13.17 -2.79 9.51
C LYS A 178 14.10 -1.60 9.60
N ARG A 179 14.93 -1.42 8.56
CA ARG A 179 15.86 -0.31 8.53
C ARG A 179 15.09 1.00 8.32
N ILE A 180 14.14 1.00 7.40
CA ILE A 180 13.36 2.18 7.04
C ILE A 180 12.48 2.62 8.21
N GLU A 181 11.83 1.68 8.91
CA GLU A 181 11.11 1.94 10.15
C GLU A 181 11.96 2.69 11.18
N GLY A 182 13.19 2.22 11.42
CA GLY A 182 14.11 2.92 12.33
C GLY A 182 14.50 4.32 11.84
N GLU A 183 14.66 4.52 10.52
CA GLU A 183 14.94 5.84 9.93
C GLU A 183 13.74 6.81 10.05
N VAL A 184 12.51 6.29 10.17
CA VAL A 184 11.29 7.11 10.38
C VAL A 184 10.82 7.14 11.83
N GLY A 185 11.53 6.49 12.76
CA GLY A 185 11.23 6.53 14.19
C GLY A 185 10.16 5.53 14.66
N VAL A 186 9.89 4.48 13.89
CA VAL A 186 9.03 3.36 14.32
C VAL A 186 9.87 2.43 15.20
N GLU A 187 9.44 2.25 16.44
CA GLU A 187 10.05 1.33 17.40
C GLU A 187 9.45 -0.07 17.23
N ARG A 188 10.28 -1.10 17.35
CA ARG A 188 9.85 -2.50 17.38
C ARG A 188 9.99 -3.09 18.79
N ASP A 189 9.02 -3.91 19.17
CA ASP A 189 9.03 -4.74 20.37
C ASP A 189 10.14 -5.81 20.30
N ARG A 190 10.40 -6.35 19.09
CA ARG A 190 11.38 -7.43 18.86
C ARG A 190 12.42 -7.05 17.81
N PRO A 191 13.29 -6.05 18.10
CA PRO A 191 14.25 -5.53 17.13
C PRO A 191 15.40 -6.49 16.85
N ASP A 192 15.47 -7.64 17.49
CA ASP A 192 16.47 -8.69 17.27
C ASP A 192 16.02 -9.78 16.30
N ILE A 193 14.71 -9.94 16.06
CA ILE A 193 14.17 -10.92 15.12
C ILE A 193 14.38 -10.45 13.67
N THR A 194 14.76 -11.39 12.81
CA THR A 194 14.93 -11.23 11.37
C THR A 194 14.06 -12.21 10.59
N GLY A 195 13.91 -12.01 9.27
CA GLY A 195 13.23 -12.99 8.41
C GLY A 195 13.88 -14.39 8.41
N GLU A 196 15.19 -14.49 8.66
CA GLU A 196 15.83 -15.81 8.85
C GLU A 196 15.39 -16.47 10.17
N ASP A 197 15.22 -15.67 11.22
CA ASP A 197 14.67 -16.15 12.49
C ASP A 197 13.21 -16.59 12.32
N ALA A 198 12.41 -15.94 11.48
CA ALA A 198 11.04 -16.37 11.18
C ALA A 198 11.00 -17.79 10.60
N VAL A 199 11.86 -18.09 9.63
CA VAL A 199 12.02 -19.46 9.08
C VAL A 199 12.46 -20.45 10.17
N ARG A 200 13.37 -20.05 11.07
CA ARG A 200 13.80 -20.88 12.20
C ARG A 200 12.64 -21.15 13.16
N LEU A 201 11.90 -20.12 13.56
CA LEU A 201 10.75 -20.19 14.46
C LEU A 201 9.68 -21.13 13.92
N TRP A 202 9.38 -21.07 12.61
CA TRP A 202 8.48 -22.02 11.98
C TRP A 202 8.95 -23.47 12.12
N LYS A 203 10.24 -23.74 11.83
CA LYS A 203 10.82 -25.10 11.99
C LYS A 203 10.86 -25.55 13.45
N GLU A 204 10.92 -24.63 14.40
CA GLU A 204 10.87 -24.92 15.83
C GLU A 204 9.45 -25.25 16.28
N HIS A 205 8.45 -24.49 15.81
CA HIS A 205 7.04 -24.79 15.99
C HIS A 205 6.69 -26.18 15.45
N GLN A 206 7.14 -26.52 14.24
CA GLN A 206 6.93 -27.86 13.66
C GLN A 206 7.53 -29.00 14.50
N ARG A 207 8.52 -28.71 15.35
CA ARG A 207 9.12 -29.68 16.29
C ARG A 207 8.46 -29.67 17.66
N GLY A 208 7.38 -28.92 17.84
CA GLY A 208 6.66 -28.78 19.09
C GLY A 208 7.40 -27.95 20.13
N ARG A 209 8.21 -26.97 19.72
CA ARG A 209 8.79 -26.01 20.68
C ARG A 209 7.74 -24.98 21.09
N ASP A 210 7.40 -24.99 22.37
CA ASP A 210 6.50 -24.02 22.99
C ASP A 210 6.99 -22.58 22.76
N GLY A 211 6.07 -21.66 22.42
CA GLY A 211 6.37 -20.23 22.26
C GLY A 211 6.92 -19.82 20.88
N ALA A 212 7.32 -20.79 20.04
CA ALA A 212 7.93 -20.48 18.74
C ALA A 212 6.91 -19.89 17.75
N LEU A 213 5.70 -20.44 17.69
CA LEU A 213 4.65 -19.94 16.82
C LEU A 213 4.13 -18.58 17.30
N GLU A 214 3.94 -18.42 18.60
CA GLU A 214 3.50 -17.17 19.22
C GLU A 214 4.48 -16.03 18.93
N THR A 215 5.79 -16.34 18.95
CA THR A 215 6.83 -15.37 18.59
C THR A 215 6.80 -15.04 17.10
N LEU A 216 6.61 -16.03 16.22
CA LEU A 216 6.47 -15.82 14.78
C LEU A 216 5.24 -14.96 14.44
N ILE A 217 4.08 -15.28 15.02
CA ILE A 217 2.84 -14.51 14.87
C ILE A 217 3.05 -13.09 15.38
N SER A 218 3.65 -12.91 16.56
CA SER A 218 3.93 -11.58 17.11
C SER A 218 4.79 -10.73 16.17
N TYR A 219 5.80 -11.34 15.53
CA TYR A 219 6.68 -10.66 14.57
C TYR A 219 5.92 -10.25 13.30
N ASN A 220 5.21 -11.18 12.66
CA ASN A 220 4.46 -10.89 11.43
C ASN A 220 3.30 -9.90 11.65
N ARG A 221 2.67 -9.91 12.84
CA ARG A 221 1.66 -8.90 13.23
C ARG A 221 2.25 -7.51 13.35
N GLU A 222 3.44 -7.40 13.96
CA GLU A 222 4.15 -6.14 14.10
C GLU A 222 4.49 -5.55 12.72
N ASP A 223 4.94 -6.39 11.77
CA ASP A 223 5.22 -5.95 10.40
C ASP A 223 3.95 -5.39 9.72
N ALA A 224 2.81 -6.09 9.80
CA ALA A 224 1.54 -5.61 9.25
C ALA A 224 1.05 -4.30 9.89
N VAL A 225 1.20 -4.12 11.20
CA VAL A 225 0.84 -2.88 11.91
C VAL A 225 1.77 -1.73 11.52
N ASN A 226 3.07 -1.99 11.45
CA ASN A 226 4.07 -0.96 11.14
C ASN A 226 3.94 -0.43 9.72
N LEU A 227 3.44 -1.23 8.77
CA LEU A 227 3.11 -0.76 7.43
C LEU A 227 2.13 0.43 7.47
N ARG A 228 1.17 0.46 8.39
CA ARG A 228 0.25 1.60 8.52
C ARG A 228 0.98 2.87 8.94
N THR A 229 1.77 2.79 10.00
CA THR A 229 2.56 3.93 10.51
C THR A 229 3.55 4.44 9.45
N LEU A 230 4.19 3.53 8.72
CA LEU A 230 5.09 3.87 7.63
C LEU A 230 4.35 4.53 6.47
N THR A 231 3.18 4.00 6.08
CA THR A 231 2.36 4.58 5.00
C THR A 231 1.93 5.99 5.33
N ASP A 232 1.44 6.22 6.55
CA ASP A 232 1.05 7.56 7.03
C ASP A 232 2.23 8.53 6.92
N THR A 233 3.39 8.14 7.47
CA THR A 233 4.59 8.97 7.44
C THR A 233 5.07 9.26 6.01
N VAL A 234 5.04 8.27 5.13
CA VAL A 234 5.49 8.41 3.73
C VAL A 234 4.52 9.26 2.93
N ALA A 235 3.20 9.07 3.12
CA ALA A 235 2.19 9.87 2.44
C ALA A 235 2.26 11.35 2.86
N ASP A 236 2.49 11.63 4.14
CA ASP A 236 2.67 12.98 4.66
C ASP A 236 3.94 13.64 4.08
N ARG A 237 5.08 12.94 4.11
CA ARG A 237 6.32 13.47 3.51
C ARG A 237 6.20 13.72 2.01
N LEU A 238 5.56 12.82 1.27
CA LEU A 238 5.33 13.01 -0.16
C LEU A 238 4.36 14.17 -0.43
N HIS A 239 3.36 14.37 0.42
CA HIS A 239 2.50 15.54 0.35
C HIS A 239 3.29 16.85 0.54
N ASP A 240 4.16 16.89 1.56
CA ASP A 240 5.02 18.04 1.86
C ASP A 240 6.06 18.30 0.76
N ASP A 241 6.56 17.25 0.11
CA ASP A 241 7.55 17.38 -0.97
C ASP A 241 6.90 17.78 -2.31
N VAL A 242 5.73 17.23 -2.63
CA VAL A 242 5.12 17.32 -3.97
C VAL A 242 4.08 18.43 -4.07
N PHE A 243 3.23 18.59 -3.04
CA PHE A 243 2.01 19.39 -3.14
C PHE A 243 2.04 20.66 -2.27
N ALA A 244 2.37 20.55 -0.98
CA ALA A 244 2.40 21.70 -0.05
C ALA A 244 3.21 22.91 -0.57
N PRO A 245 4.38 22.74 -1.24
CA PRO A 245 5.21 23.88 -1.65
C PRO A 245 4.58 24.79 -2.69
N VAL A 246 3.53 24.34 -3.38
CA VAL A 246 2.82 25.10 -4.43
C VAL A 246 1.37 25.40 -4.08
N ALA A 247 0.71 24.56 -3.28
CA ALA A 247 -0.70 24.72 -2.94
C ALA A 247 -0.95 25.64 -1.72
N GLU A 248 0.01 25.78 -0.82
CA GLU A 248 -0.15 26.52 0.44
C GLU A 248 0.47 27.93 0.40
N ARG A 249 0.69 28.49 -0.80
CA ARG A 249 1.29 29.82 -1.00
C ARG A 249 0.27 30.95 -1.08
#